data_AF-X0TLE8-F1
#
_entry.id   AF-X0TLE8-F1
#
_cell.length_a   1.000
_cell.length_b   1.000
_cell.length_c   1.000
_cell.angle_alpha   90.00
_cell.angle_beta   90.00
_cell.angle_gamma   90.00
#
_symmetry.space_group_name_H-M   'P 1'
#
loop_
_entity.id
_entity.type
_entity.pdbx_description
1 polymer ?
#
loop_
_entity_poly.entity_id
_entity_poly.type
_entity_poly.pdbx_seq_one_letter_code
_entity_poly.pdbx_strand_id
1 'polypeptide(L)'
;MKVDLLEVLGIRRAEGVHPPGWKLTAELTIERAALPERVILPLSQHIGAPAKPVVSAGDHVLVGQLIAEAGGACSAPIHATISGEVKPAATVISPTTGTPAAAIVIDGDGEDAWADLDPATLDSLSAEETLARIAGAGIVGLGGAAFPTHVKLNRPPESPAHTLLVNGAECEPYITSDDRLMIENPD
;
A
#
# COMPACT_ATOMS: atom_id res chain seq x y z
N MET A 1 -4.06 -31.50 -15.22
CA MET A 1 -4.22 -31.21 -16.66
C MET A 1 -4.70 -29.77 -16.76
N LYS A 2 -3.83 -28.80 -17.10
CA LYS A 2 -4.24 -27.39 -17.23
C LYS A 2 -4.94 -27.24 -18.58
N VAL A 3 -6.24 -26.98 -18.55
CA VAL A 3 -6.99 -26.61 -19.77
C VAL A 3 -6.72 -25.14 -20.03
N ASP A 4 -6.19 -24.80 -21.20
CA ASP A 4 -6.02 -23.42 -21.63
C ASP A 4 -7.38 -22.88 -22.09
N LEU A 5 -7.97 -22.03 -21.26
CA LEU A 5 -9.29 -21.44 -21.52
C LEU A 5 -9.31 -20.64 -22.82
N LEU A 6 -8.19 -20.07 -23.26
CA LEU A 6 -8.10 -19.30 -24.51
C LEU A 6 -8.18 -20.20 -25.73
N GLU A 7 -7.60 -21.40 -25.64
CA GLU A 7 -7.67 -22.42 -26.69
C GLU A 7 -9.10 -22.96 -26.83
N VAL A 8 -9.77 -23.22 -25.71
CA VAL A 8 -11.19 -23.62 -25.67
C VAL A 8 -12.11 -22.55 -26.28
N LEU A 9 -11.79 -21.27 -26.07
CA LEU A 9 -12.59 -20.15 -26.56
C LEU A 9 -12.21 -19.68 -27.98
N GLY A 10 -11.23 -20.32 -28.64
CA GLY A 10 -10.78 -19.93 -29.98
C GLY A 10 -10.16 -18.53 -30.05
N ILE A 11 -9.72 -17.99 -28.91
CA ILE A 11 -9.14 -16.65 -28.81
C ILE A 11 -7.64 -16.77 -29.16
N ARG A 12 -7.24 -16.21 -30.30
CA ARG A 12 -5.81 -16.10 -30.63
C ARG A 12 -5.14 -15.19 -29.61
N ARG A 13 -4.06 -15.65 -28.99
CA ARG A 13 -3.22 -14.80 -28.14
C ARG A 13 -2.75 -13.61 -28.97
N ALA A 14 -3.05 -12.40 -28.52
CA ALA A 14 -2.50 -11.19 -29.13
C ALA A 14 -0.97 -11.23 -29.02
N GLU A 15 -0.27 -10.73 -30.05
CA GLU A 15 1.19 -10.67 -30.14
C GLU A 15 1.76 -9.68 -29.10
N GLY A 16 1.83 -10.11 -27.85
CA GLY A 16 2.37 -9.34 -26.73
C GLY A 16 3.77 -9.81 -26.31
N VAL A 17 4.36 -9.08 -25.37
CA VAL A 17 5.57 -9.53 -24.69
C VAL A 17 5.17 -10.61 -23.68
N HIS A 18 5.78 -11.79 -23.80
CA HIS A 18 5.58 -12.92 -22.89
C HIS A 18 6.85 -13.14 -22.06
N PRO A 19 7.08 -12.34 -21.00
CA PRO A 19 8.21 -12.58 -20.13
C PRO A 19 8.09 -13.97 -19.48
N PRO A 20 9.20 -14.69 -19.24
CA PRO A 20 9.16 -15.90 -18.42
C PRO A 20 8.61 -15.56 -17.03
N GLY A 21 8.01 -16.53 -16.33
CA GLY A 21 7.73 -16.37 -14.90
C GLY A 21 9.01 -16.53 -14.09
N TRP A 22 9.43 -15.50 -13.37
CA TRP A 22 10.62 -15.48 -12.52
C TRP A 22 10.21 -15.42 -11.04
N LYS A 23 9.33 -16.33 -10.64
CA LYS A 23 8.77 -16.42 -9.29
C LYS A 23 9.76 -17.09 -8.33
N LEU A 24 10.97 -16.53 -8.23
CA LEU A 24 12.13 -17.13 -7.54
C LEU A 24 11.88 -17.40 -6.05
N THR A 25 10.99 -16.62 -5.44
CA THR A 25 10.65 -16.66 -4.02
C THR A 25 9.34 -17.39 -3.72
N ALA A 26 8.69 -18.01 -4.71
CA ALA A 26 7.36 -18.63 -4.53
C ALA A 26 7.35 -19.78 -3.52
N GLU A 27 8.49 -20.47 -3.37
CA GLU A 27 8.64 -21.58 -2.42
C GLU A 27 9.28 -21.15 -1.09
N LEU A 28 9.63 -19.86 -0.93
CA LEU A 28 10.25 -19.34 0.28
C LEU A 28 9.19 -18.76 1.22
N THR A 29 9.37 -18.96 2.52
CA THR A 29 8.49 -18.41 3.56
C THR A 29 8.66 -16.90 3.71
N ILE A 30 7.61 -16.22 4.18
CA ILE A 30 7.69 -14.81 4.53
C ILE A 30 8.65 -14.66 5.72
N GLU A 31 9.61 -13.74 5.59
CA GLU A 31 10.56 -13.40 6.64
C GLU A 31 10.40 -11.94 7.07
N ARG A 32 10.69 -11.65 8.34
CA ARG A 32 10.77 -10.28 8.81
C ARG A 32 12.07 -9.65 8.35
N ALA A 33 11.97 -8.57 7.60
CA ALA A 33 13.13 -7.76 7.23
C ALA A 33 13.73 -7.08 8.48
N ALA A 34 15.04 -6.85 8.48
CA ALA A 34 15.69 -6.03 9.49
C ALA A 34 15.19 -4.58 9.40
N LEU A 35 15.12 -3.90 10.55
CA LEU A 35 14.73 -2.49 10.59
C LEU A 35 15.76 -1.67 9.81
N PRO A 36 15.33 -0.83 8.86
CA PRO A 36 16.25 0.02 8.13
C PRO A 36 16.76 1.16 9.02
N GLU A 37 18.03 1.54 8.87
CA GLU A 37 18.61 2.71 9.55
C GLU A 37 17.97 4.03 9.10
N ARG A 38 17.36 4.05 7.91
CA ARG A 38 16.70 5.21 7.32
C ARG A 38 15.58 4.79 6.40
N VAL A 39 14.46 5.51 6.46
CA VAL A 39 13.40 5.46 5.44
C VAL A 39 13.22 6.82 4.78
N ILE A 40 12.84 6.77 3.50
CA ILE A 40 12.48 7.95 2.72
C ILE A 40 11.08 7.71 2.18
N LEU A 41 10.14 8.56 2.57
CA LEU A 41 8.73 8.42 2.29
C LEU A 41 8.33 9.58 1.35
N PRO A 42 8.26 9.35 0.02
CA PRO A 42 7.76 10.34 -0.92
C PRO A 42 6.34 10.75 -0.52
N LEU A 43 6.00 12.03 -0.68
CA LEU A 43 4.65 12.53 -0.40
C LEU A 43 3.65 12.19 -1.51
N SER A 44 4.13 11.69 -2.64
CA SER A 44 3.34 11.27 -3.79
C SER A 44 3.50 9.77 -4.02
N GLN A 45 2.75 8.96 -3.24
CA GLN A 45 2.79 7.48 -3.30
C GLN A 45 1.58 6.88 -4.03
N HIS A 46 0.55 7.68 -4.26
CA HIS A 46 -0.72 7.30 -4.88
C HIS A 46 -1.06 8.21 -6.07
N ILE A 47 -2.02 7.80 -6.89
CA ILE A 47 -2.55 8.57 -8.03
C ILE A 47 -3.16 9.94 -7.66
N GLY A 48 -3.54 10.11 -6.39
CA GLY A 48 -4.14 11.34 -5.85
C GLY A 48 -3.17 12.51 -5.65
N ALA A 49 -3.70 13.62 -5.12
CA ALA A 49 -2.89 14.80 -4.78
C ALA A 49 -1.88 14.48 -3.66
N PRO A 50 -0.62 14.93 -3.72
CA PRO A 50 0.41 14.62 -2.72
C PRO A 50 -0.03 14.91 -1.29
N ALA A 51 0.36 14.05 -0.35
CA ALA A 51 0.15 14.26 1.08
C ALA A 51 0.92 15.49 1.58
N LYS A 52 0.40 16.13 2.63
CA LYS A 52 0.99 17.34 3.22
C LYS A 52 1.65 16.99 4.55
N PRO A 53 2.96 17.23 4.73
CA PRO A 53 3.64 16.95 5.99
C PRO A 53 2.98 17.66 7.17
N VAL A 54 2.85 16.96 8.29
CA VAL A 54 2.40 17.52 9.58
C VAL A 54 3.51 17.48 10.65
N VAL A 55 4.70 16.99 10.28
CA VAL A 55 5.92 16.96 11.10
C VAL A 55 7.00 17.84 10.49
N SER A 56 7.96 18.24 11.32
CA SER A 56 9.10 19.08 10.99
C SER A 56 10.43 18.37 11.28
N ALA A 57 11.51 18.86 10.66
CA ALA A 57 12.85 18.35 10.95
C ALA A 57 13.20 18.53 12.43
N GLY A 58 13.74 17.47 13.05
CA GLY A 58 14.05 17.39 14.48
C GLY A 58 12.93 16.76 15.32
N ASP A 59 11.73 16.56 14.77
CA ASP A 59 10.66 15.84 15.48
C ASP A 59 11.04 14.37 15.64
N HIS A 60 10.76 13.80 16.82
CA HIS A 60 10.78 12.35 17.02
C HIS A 60 9.39 11.79 16.72
N VAL A 61 9.34 10.68 16.00
CA VAL A 61 8.10 10.02 15.57
C VAL A 61 8.11 8.55 15.97
N LEU A 62 6.92 8.01 16.24
CA LEU A 62 6.69 6.60 16.53
C LEU A 62 6.15 5.86 15.30
N VAL A 63 6.31 4.54 15.23
CA VAL A 63 5.71 3.72 14.18
C VAL A 63 4.19 3.88 14.20
N GLY A 64 3.59 4.07 13.02
CA GLY A 64 2.15 4.29 12.88
C GLY A 64 1.69 5.71 13.22
N GLN A 65 2.58 6.61 13.66
CA GLN A 65 2.24 8.02 13.86
C GLN A 65 1.97 8.71 12.52
N LEU A 66 0.92 9.54 12.46
CA LEU A 66 0.61 10.37 11.30
C LEU A 66 1.74 11.40 11.07
N ILE A 67 2.33 11.37 9.88
CA ILE A 67 3.41 12.30 9.49
C ILE A 67 3.06 13.17 8.27
N ALA A 68 2.05 12.78 7.49
CA ALA A 68 1.47 13.62 6.46
C ALA A 68 -0.04 13.37 6.32
N GLU A 69 -0.82 14.45 6.24
CA GLU A 69 -2.26 14.39 6.00
C GLU A 69 -2.59 14.27 4.50
N ALA A 70 -3.78 13.76 4.19
CA ALA A 70 -4.26 13.68 2.80
C ALA A 70 -4.35 15.08 2.16
N GLY A 71 -3.80 15.23 0.95
CA GLY A 71 -3.75 16.50 0.23
C GLY A 71 -5.05 16.93 -0.46
N GLY A 72 -6.10 16.09 -0.43
CA GLY A 72 -7.39 16.34 -1.07
C GLY A 72 -8.31 15.11 -1.05
N ALA A 73 -9.46 15.20 -1.73
CA ALA A 73 -10.48 14.15 -1.72
C ALA A 73 -10.02 12.81 -2.33
N CYS A 74 -9.08 12.85 -3.28
CA CYS A 74 -8.36 11.67 -3.75
C CYS A 74 -6.91 11.84 -3.32
N SER A 75 -6.58 11.29 -2.15
CA SER A 75 -5.25 11.28 -1.52
C SER A 75 -5.31 10.34 -0.32
N ALA A 76 -4.17 9.96 0.26
CA ALA A 76 -4.12 9.16 1.48
C ALA A 76 -3.09 9.75 2.45
N PRO A 77 -3.35 9.74 3.77
CA PRO A 77 -2.33 10.11 4.75
C PRO A 77 -1.14 9.12 4.73
N ILE A 78 0.00 9.59 5.23
CA ILE A 78 1.21 8.78 5.38
C ILE A 78 1.55 8.71 6.88
N HIS A 79 1.90 7.51 7.33
CA HIS A 79 2.33 7.23 8.69
C HIS A 79 3.81 6.85 8.70
N ALA A 80 4.50 7.11 9.81
CA ALA A 80 5.89 6.70 9.99
C ALA A 80 5.99 5.17 9.97
N THR A 81 6.91 4.64 9.16
CA THR A 81 7.13 3.19 9.02
C THR A 81 8.17 2.64 10.00
N ILE A 82 8.93 3.53 10.66
CA ILE A 82 9.90 3.24 11.72
C ILE A 82 9.82 4.36 12.77
N SER A 83 10.23 4.08 14.02
CA SER A 83 10.48 5.13 15.01
C SER A 83 11.82 5.81 14.76
N GLY A 84 11.92 7.10 15.12
CA GLY A 84 13.17 7.83 15.02
C GLY A 84 13.00 9.32 14.79
N GLU A 85 14.03 9.96 14.25
CA GLU A 85 14.07 11.43 14.08
C GLU A 85 13.82 11.83 12.63
N VAL A 86 12.89 12.77 12.43
CA VAL A 86 12.63 13.39 11.14
C VAL A 86 13.81 14.27 10.74
N LYS A 87 14.39 13.99 9.57
CA LYS A 87 15.48 14.78 8.99
C LYS A 87 14.94 15.88 8.07
N PRO A 88 15.79 16.86 7.69
CA PRO A 88 15.40 17.89 6.73
C PRO A 88 14.76 17.29 5.48
N ALA A 89 13.66 17.91 5.03
CA ALA A 89 12.91 17.45 3.88
C ALA A 89 13.83 17.25 2.66
N ALA A 90 13.62 16.15 1.95
CA ALA A 90 14.40 15.80 0.78
C ALA A 90 13.52 15.81 -0.48
N THR A 91 14.17 15.92 -1.63
CA THR A 91 13.55 15.65 -2.93
C THR A 91 14.17 14.37 -3.48
N VAL A 92 13.34 13.39 -3.80
CA VAL A 92 13.76 12.12 -4.41
C VAL A 92 13.10 11.93 -5.76
N ILE A 93 13.66 11.05 -6.57
CA ILE A 93 12.97 10.55 -7.76
C ILE A 93 11.95 9.53 -7.28
N SER A 94 10.66 9.81 -7.48
CA SER A 94 9.60 8.88 -7.13
C SER A 94 9.79 7.58 -7.94
N PRO A 95 9.84 6.40 -7.30
CA PRO A 95 9.96 5.13 -8.01
C PRO A 95 8.73 4.87 -8.88
N THR A 96 7.58 5.47 -8.55
CA THR A 96 6.31 5.27 -9.25
C THR A 96 6.21 6.11 -10.52
N THR A 97 6.69 7.37 -10.49
CA THR A 97 6.51 8.31 -11.62
C THR A 97 7.80 8.65 -12.36
N GLY A 98 8.97 8.35 -11.79
CA GLY A 98 10.26 8.76 -12.35
C GLY A 98 10.52 10.26 -12.28
N THR A 99 9.72 11.03 -11.53
CA THR A 99 9.84 12.49 -11.41
C THR A 99 10.28 12.90 -10.01
N PRO A 100 10.88 14.10 -9.84
CA PRO A 100 11.15 14.66 -8.52
C PRO A 100 9.87 14.76 -7.67
N ALA A 101 9.96 14.31 -6.42
CA ALA A 101 8.90 14.38 -5.42
C ALA A 101 9.51 14.74 -4.05
N ALA A 102 8.85 15.63 -3.32
CA ALA A 102 9.20 15.91 -1.93
C ALA A 102 8.96 14.66 -1.07
N ALA A 103 9.80 14.46 -0.05
CA ALA A 103 9.78 13.29 0.80
C ALA A 103 10.12 13.64 2.25
N ILE A 104 9.52 12.87 3.17
CA ILE A 104 9.90 12.85 4.59
C ILE A 104 11.01 11.82 4.75
N VAL A 105 12.06 12.18 5.47
CA VAL A 105 13.19 11.29 5.78
C VAL A 105 13.19 11.05 7.27
N ILE A 106 13.28 9.78 7.68
CA ILE A 106 13.36 9.40 9.10
C ILE A 106 14.62 8.56 9.26
N ASP A 107 15.50 8.97 10.18
CA ASP A 107 16.60 8.12 10.65
C ASP A 107 16.11 7.32 11.85
N GLY A 108 16.24 6.00 11.76
CA GLY A 108 15.78 5.07 12.77
C GLY A 108 16.57 5.17 14.07
N ASP A 109 15.87 5.06 15.20
CA ASP A 109 16.50 4.91 16.51
C ASP A 109 16.83 3.45 16.88
N GLY A 110 16.36 2.49 16.07
CA GLY A 110 16.57 1.06 16.29
C GLY A 110 15.55 0.40 17.23
N GLU A 111 14.59 1.17 17.75
CA GLU A 111 13.65 0.71 18.79
C GLU A 111 12.34 0.16 18.22
N ASP A 112 11.96 0.59 17.00
CA ASP A 112 10.67 0.26 16.36
C ASP A 112 9.46 0.54 17.28
N ALA A 113 9.52 1.62 18.04
CA ALA A 113 8.52 1.97 19.06
C ALA A 113 7.21 2.43 18.42
N TRP A 114 6.11 1.77 18.73
CA TRP A 114 4.78 2.04 18.15
C TRP A 114 4.03 3.13 18.91
N ALA A 115 3.31 3.96 18.16
CA ALA A 115 2.28 4.83 18.73
C ALA A 115 1.11 3.98 19.27
N ASP A 116 0.35 4.55 20.21
CA ASP A 116 -0.89 3.93 20.68
C ASP A 116 -1.87 3.84 19.49
N LEU A 117 -2.23 2.61 19.12
CA LEU A 117 -3.24 2.33 18.12
C LEU A 117 -4.58 2.04 18.80
N ASP A 118 -5.67 2.45 18.15
CA ASP A 118 -7.04 2.14 18.57
C ASP A 118 -7.60 0.96 17.75
N PRO A 119 -7.35 -0.29 18.15
CA PRO A 119 -7.82 -1.45 17.41
C PRO A 119 -9.35 -1.54 17.46
N ALA A 120 -9.94 -1.98 16.35
CA ALA A 120 -11.37 -2.29 16.29
C ALA A 120 -11.60 -3.54 15.46
N THR A 121 -12.69 -4.24 15.79
CA THR A 121 -13.21 -5.36 14.99
C THR A 121 -14.25 -4.85 13.99
N LEU A 122 -14.36 -5.49 12.83
CA LEU A 122 -15.36 -5.08 11.83
C LEU A 122 -16.79 -5.12 12.38
N ASP A 123 -17.11 -6.10 13.21
CA ASP A 123 -18.43 -6.26 13.83
C ASP A 123 -18.82 -5.11 14.77
N SER A 124 -17.85 -4.33 15.24
CA SER A 124 -18.07 -3.19 16.15
C SER A 124 -18.18 -1.84 15.43
N LEU A 125 -18.11 -1.83 14.09
CA LEU A 125 -18.04 -0.59 13.31
C LEU A 125 -19.23 -0.49 12.35
N SER A 126 -19.77 0.72 12.22
CA SER A 126 -20.63 1.06 11.08
C SER A 126 -19.83 1.12 9.77
N ALA A 127 -20.53 1.12 8.64
CA ALA A 127 -19.91 1.29 7.33
C ALA A 127 -19.17 2.64 7.20
N GLU A 128 -19.73 3.70 7.80
CA GLU A 128 -19.12 5.03 7.81
C GLU A 128 -17.84 5.06 8.65
N GLU A 129 -17.87 4.49 9.86
CA GLU A 129 -16.69 4.40 10.73
C GLU A 129 -15.61 3.51 10.12
N THR A 130 -15.99 2.41 9.48
CA THR A 130 -15.07 1.54 8.74
C THR A 130 -14.39 2.32 7.62
N LEU A 131 -15.15 3.08 6.83
CA LEU A 131 -14.60 3.89 5.74
C LEU A 131 -13.68 4.99 6.26
N ALA A 132 -14.06 5.65 7.35
CA ALA A 132 -13.25 6.68 8.00
C ALA A 132 -11.94 6.10 8.54
N ARG A 133 -11.96 4.91 9.15
CA ARG A 133 -10.76 4.20 9.60
C ARG A 133 -9.86 3.79 8.44
N ILE A 134 -10.41 3.28 7.34
CA ILE A 134 -9.65 2.96 6.11
C ILE A 134 -8.99 4.22 5.54
N ALA A 135 -9.71 5.34 5.50
CA ALA A 135 -9.18 6.62 5.04
C ALA A 135 -8.06 7.13 5.96
N GLY A 136 -8.30 7.11 7.28
CA GLY A 136 -7.37 7.54 8.31
C GLY A 136 -6.10 6.69 8.35
N ALA A 137 -6.19 5.38 8.10
CA ALA A 137 -5.04 4.48 8.03
C ALA A 137 -4.18 4.66 6.76
N GLY A 138 -4.66 5.43 5.77
CA GLY A 138 -3.90 5.68 4.54
C GLY A 138 -3.85 4.48 3.59
N ILE A 139 -4.83 3.56 3.66
CA ILE A 139 -4.82 2.35 2.84
C ILE A 139 -5.06 2.69 1.36
N VAL A 140 -4.18 2.18 0.50
CA VAL A 140 -4.23 2.33 -0.96
C VAL A 140 -4.25 0.96 -1.64
N GLY A 141 -4.74 0.90 -2.88
CA GLY A 141 -4.78 -0.34 -3.66
C GLY A 141 -3.40 -0.75 -4.19
N LEU A 142 -2.91 -1.93 -3.81
CA LEU A 142 -1.55 -2.41 -4.16
C LEU A 142 -1.40 -2.96 -5.59
N GLY A 143 -2.46 -3.00 -6.40
CA GLY A 143 -2.43 -3.51 -7.78
C GLY A 143 -1.76 -2.59 -8.81
N GLY A 144 -1.08 -1.53 -8.39
CA GLY A 144 -0.35 -0.63 -9.29
C GLY A 144 -0.54 0.85 -8.94
N ALA A 145 -1.65 1.46 -9.38
CA ALA A 145 -1.87 2.91 -9.28
C ALA A 145 -1.99 3.47 -7.85
N ALA A 146 -1.98 2.62 -6.82
CA ALA A 146 -2.12 3.03 -5.43
C ALA A 146 -3.36 3.92 -5.21
N PHE A 147 -4.49 3.57 -5.83
CA PHE A 147 -5.73 4.34 -5.68
C PHE A 147 -6.21 4.27 -4.22
N PRO A 148 -6.51 5.39 -3.53
CA PRO A 148 -6.96 5.36 -2.15
C PRO A 148 -8.19 4.47 -1.95
N THR A 149 -8.09 3.48 -1.05
CA THR A 149 -9.08 2.42 -0.91
C THR A 149 -10.43 2.97 -0.46
N HIS A 150 -10.44 3.97 0.43
CA HIS A 150 -11.67 4.62 0.86
C HIS A 150 -12.42 5.29 -0.29
N VAL A 151 -11.73 5.89 -1.28
CA VAL A 151 -12.39 6.47 -2.46
C VAL A 151 -13.05 5.39 -3.31
N LYS A 152 -12.43 4.21 -3.43
CA LYS A 152 -12.98 3.06 -4.16
C LYS A 152 -14.21 2.47 -3.47
N LEU A 153 -14.20 2.43 -2.14
CA LEU A 153 -15.27 1.87 -1.32
C LEU A 153 -16.42 2.86 -1.08
N ASN A 154 -16.18 4.16 -1.22
CA ASN A 154 -17.20 5.19 -1.10
C ASN A 154 -18.17 5.17 -2.30
N ARG A 155 -19.16 4.28 -2.21
CA ARG A 155 -20.19 4.07 -3.22
C ARG A 155 -21.44 4.85 -2.85
N PRO A 156 -22.13 5.45 -3.81
CA PRO A 156 -23.35 6.18 -3.49
C PRO A 156 -24.48 5.19 -3.11
N PRO A 157 -25.39 5.55 -2.18
CA PRO A 157 -26.38 4.63 -1.63
C PRO A 157 -27.31 3.99 -2.66
N GLU A 158 -27.55 4.67 -3.79
CA GLU A 158 -28.37 4.19 -4.90
C GLU A 158 -27.67 3.13 -5.79
N SER A 159 -26.37 2.92 -5.60
CA SER A 159 -25.59 1.93 -6.36
C SER A 159 -24.66 1.10 -5.45
N PRO A 160 -25.24 0.35 -4.49
CA PRO A 160 -24.47 -0.46 -3.57
C PRO A 160 -23.77 -1.62 -4.31
N ALA A 161 -22.57 -1.97 -3.83
CA ALA A 161 -21.90 -3.18 -4.27
C ALA A 161 -22.37 -4.36 -3.40
N HIS A 162 -22.89 -5.41 -4.02
CA HIS A 162 -23.28 -6.65 -3.33
C HIS A 162 -22.16 -7.71 -3.35
N THR A 163 -21.12 -7.50 -4.15
CA THR A 163 -20.02 -8.45 -4.35
C THR A 163 -18.70 -7.75 -4.18
N LEU A 164 -17.87 -8.30 -3.30
CA LEU A 164 -16.46 -8.00 -3.20
C LEU A 164 -15.68 -9.03 -4.01
N LEU A 165 -14.94 -8.57 -5.00
CA LEU A 165 -13.96 -9.40 -5.71
C LEU A 165 -12.57 -9.07 -5.14
N VAL A 166 -11.98 -10.04 -4.44
CA VAL A 166 -10.60 -9.96 -3.97
C VAL A 166 -9.70 -10.57 -5.04
N ASN A 167 -8.76 -9.78 -5.56
CA ASN A 167 -7.79 -10.27 -6.52
C ASN A 167 -6.61 -10.92 -5.78
N GLY A 168 -6.51 -12.24 -5.85
CA GLY A 168 -5.31 -12.98 -5.41
C GLY A 168 -4.42 -13.45 -6.57
N ALA A 169 -4.73 -13.03 -7.81
CA ALA A 169 -3.93 -13.40 -8.97
C ALA A 169 -2.81 -12.38 -9.20
N GLU A 170 -1.57 -12.86 -9.19
CA GLU A 170 -0.38 -12.07 -9.52
C GLU A 170 0.11 -12.37 -10.93
N CYS A 171 -0.10 -11.44 -11.85
CA CYS A 171 0.34 -11.60 -13.24
C CYS A 171 1.79 -11.13 -13.46
N GLU A 172 2.36 -10.34 -12.56
CA GLU A 172 3.74 -9.86 -12.65
C GLU A 172 4.76 -11.00 -12.54
N PRO A 173 5.80 -11.06 -13.39
CA PRO A 173 6.72 -12.19 -13.44
C PRO A 173 7.49 -12.50 -12.16
N TYR A 174 7.75 -11.51 -11.31
CA TYR A 174 8.67 -11.62 -10.16
C TYR A 174 7.97 -11.57 -8.80
N ILE A 175 6.80 -10.94 -8.71
CA ILE A 175 6.11 -10.74 -7.44
C ILE A 175 5.56 -12.09 -6.97
N THR A 176 5.68 -12.40 -5.67
CA THR A 176 5.11 -13.61 -5.04
C THR A 176 4.40 -13.26 -3.73
N SER A 177 4.10 -11.99 -3.48
CA SER A 177 3.67 -11.50 -2.18
C SER A 177 2.27 -11.97 -1.82
N ASP A 178 1.31 -11.85 -2.72
CA ASP A 178 -0.08 -12.25 -2.52
C ASP A 178 -0.18 -13.78 -2.45
N ASP A 179 0.57 -14.50 -3.28
CA ASP A 179 0.64 -15.98 -3.25
C ASP A 179 1.12 -16.47 -1.88
N ARG A 180 2.25 -15.95 -1.39
CA ARG A 180 2.78 -16.30 -0.06
C ARG A 180 1.86 -15.84 1.06
N LEU A 181 1.26 -14.65 0.96
CA LEU A 181 0.34 -14.14 1.97
C LEU A 181 -0.90 -15.04 2.10
N MET A 182 -1.51 -15.47 1.00
CA MET A 182 -2.67 -16.36 1.02
C MET A 182 -2.33 -17.78 1.53
N ILE A 183 -1.11 -18.27 1.32
CA ILE A 183 -0.66 -19.57 1.84
C ILE A 183 -0.40 -19.50 3.34
N GLU A 184 0.28 -18.45 3.81
CA GLU A 184 0.77 -18.35 5.18
C GLU A 184 -0.21 -17.67 6.14
N ASN A 185 -1.11 -16.82 5.62
CA ASN A 185 -2.11 -16.06 6.38
C ASN A 185 -3.50 -16.13 5.70
N PRO A 186 -4.15 -17.31 5.67
CA PRO A 186 -5.44 -17.49 4.99
C PRO A 186 -6.66 -17.01 5.80
N ASP A 187 -6.49 -16.67 7.08
CA ASP A 187 -7.54 -16.25 8.02
C ASP A 187 -7.59 -14.73 8.18
#